data_AF-A0A3D2NJM3-F1
#
_entry.id   AF-A0A3D2NJM3-F1
#
_cell.length_a   1.000
_cell.length_b   1.000
_cell.length_c   1.000
_cell.angle_alpha   90.00
_cell.angle_beta   90.00
_cell.angle_gamma   90.00
#
_symmetry.space_group_name_H-M   'P 1'
#
loop_
_entity.id
_entity.type
_entity.pdbx_description
1 polymer ?
#
loop_
_entity_poly.entity_id
_entity_poly.type
_entity_poly.pdbx_seq_one_letter_code
_entity_poly.pdbx_strand_id
1 'polypeptide(L)'
;MLSSIALIYDENSQRPLYTKNPDAVAPIASITKLMTAMVVLDAKPDMDEEISVDVADLDSLKGTHSRLSIGTTFTRSEMLKLALMSSENRAAAALARNYPGGTRAAVAAMNAKARQLGMTETIFRDPTGLTSENVSTARDLVKMVGAARNYALIHQYTTTATHSVEGMRGRELRYNNTNPLVKNASWDIGVSKTGFINEAGRCLVMQAKILERPVIIVLLDSVGKRTRIGDANRVKQWIEAANPMESRRF
;
A
#
# COMPACT_ATOMS: atom_id res chain seq x y z
N MET A 1 -13.89 -1.78 -16.72
CA MET A 1 -12.72 -1.99 -15.85
C MET A 1 -11.88 -3.11 -16.42
N LEU A 2 -10.57 -2.88 -16.58
CA LEU A 2 -9.64 -3.84 -17.18
C LEU A 2 -8.94 -4.73 -16.14
N SER A 3 -8.93 -4.32 -14.87
CA SER A 3 -8.50 -5.17 -13.74
C SER A 3 -9.40 -6.41 -13.62
N SER A 4 -8.82 -7.58 -13.35
CA SER A 4 -9.57 -8.84 -13.22
C SER A 4 -10.43 -8.89 -11.97
N ILE A 5 -9.96 -8.25 -10.90
CA ILE A 5 -10.64 -8.14 -9.61
C ILE A 5 -10.75 -6.67 -9.25
N ALA A 6 -11.94 -6.24 -8.84
CA ALA A 6 -12.15 -4.88 -8.40
C ALA A 6 -13.30 -4.72 -7.42
N LEU A 7 -13.16 -3.73 -6.54
CA LEU A 7 -14.22 -3.30 -5.63
C LEU A 7 -14.09 -1.80 -5.38
N ILE A 8 -15.15 -1.06 -5.69
CA ILE A 8 -15.30 0.36 -5.38
C ILE A 8 -16.32 0.48 -4.26
N TYR A 9 -15.90 0.96 -3.10
CA TYR A 9 -16.69 1.00 -1.87
C TYR A 9 -16.93 2.43 -1.44
N ASP A 10 -18.18 2.77 -1.18
CA ASP A 10 -18.54 4.06 -0.60
C ASP A 10 -18.52 3.97 0.93
N GLU A 11 -17.63 4.73 1.55
CA GLU A 11 -17.49 4.73 3.01
C GLU A 11 -18.68 5.43 3.70
N ASN A 12 -19.41 6.32 3.01
CA ASN A 12 -20.57 6.99 3.62
C ASN A 12 -21.76 6.03 3.76
N SER A 13 -22.17 5.39 2.67
CA SER A 13 -23.28 4.43 2.70
C SER A 13 -22.90 3.03 3.19
N GLN A 14 -21.60 2.76 3.38
CA GLN A 14 -21.06 1.44 3.74
C GLN A 14 -21.50 0.35 2.76
N ARG A 15 -21.47 0.67 1.45
CA ARG A 15 -21.92 -0.22 0.38
C ARG A 15 -20.96 -0.22 -0.81
N PRO A 16 -20.81 -1.36 -1.51
CA PRO A 16 -20.10 -1.37 -2.78
C PRO A 16 -20.89 -0.59 -3.84
N LEU A 17 -20.21 0.29 -4.56
CA LEU A 17 -20.69 0.96 -5.78
C LEU A 17 -20.48 0.11 -7.02
N TYR A 18 -19.40 -0.67 -7.02
CA TYR A 18 -19.06 -1.58 -8.11
C TYR A 18 -18.27 -2.77 -7.56
N THR A 19 -18.54 -3.95 -8.10
CA THR A 19 -17.75 -5.15 -7.80
C THR A 19 -17.46 -5.96 -9.07
N LYS A 20 -16.31 -6.61 -9.09
CA LYS A 20 -15.91 -7.61 -10.07
C LYS A 20 -15.03 -8.63 -9.36
N ASN A 21 -15.50 -9.87 -9.26
CA ASN A 21 -14.81 -10.95 -8.52
C ASN A 21 -14.32 -10.53 -7.12
N PRO A 22 -15.15 -9.86 -6.29
CA PRO A 22 -14.66 -9.22 -5.06
C PRO A 22 -14.12 -10.20 -4.00
N ASP A 23 -14.51 -11.47 -4.08
CA ASP A 23 -14.15 -12.56 -3.17
C ASP A 23 -13.09 -13.49 -3.74
N ALA A 24 -12.57 -13.23 -4.95
CA ALA A 24 -11.48 -14.00 -5.51
C ALA A 24 -10.19 -13.76 -4.70
N VAL A 25 -9.61 -14.84 -4.20
CA VAL A 25 -8.32 -14.81 -3.49
C VAL A 25 -7.22 -14.66 -4.52
N ALA A 26 -6.41 -13.61 -4.38
CA ALA A 26 -5.31 -13.31 -5.29
C ALA A 26 -4.07 -12.84 -4.53
N PRO A 27 -2.87 -13.07 -5.08
CA PRO A 27 -1.65 -12.45 -4.58
C PRO A 27 -1.77 -10.92 -4.62
N ILE A 28 -1.37 -10.24 -3.55
CA ILE A 28 -1.54 -8.77 -3.42
C ILE A 28 -0.24 -7.99 -3.52
N ALA A 29 0.89 -8.68 -3.70
CA ALA A 29 2.21 -8.08 -3.80
C ALA A 29 2.45 -7.05 -2.68
N SER A 30 3.09 -5.93 -3.00
CA SER A 30 3.42 -4.86 -2.05
C SER A 30 2.24 -4.08 -1.45
N ILE A 31 0.99 -4.41 -1.77
CA ILE A 31 -0.15 -3.94 -0.95
C ILE A 31 0.02 -4.41 0.51
N THR A 32 0.66 -5.57 0.69
CA THR A 32 1.16 -6.11 1.97
C THR A 32 1.76 -5.05 2.91
N LYS A 33 2.56 -4.12 2.37
CA LYS A 33 3.31 -3.15 3.18
C LYS A 33 2.40 -2.20 3.98
N LEU A 34 1.12 -2.05 3.60
CA LEU A 34 0.14 -1.35 4.45
C LEU A 34 -0.11 -2.11 5.76
N MET A 35 -0.29 -3.44 5.71
CA MET A 35 -0.44 -4.24 6.92
C MET A 35 0.83 -4.20 7.77
N THR A 36 2.01 -4.31 7.14
CA THR A 36 3.31 -4.18 7.82
C THR A 36 3.40 -2.84 8.57
N ALA A 37 3.02 -1.74 7.92
CA ALA A 37 3.01 -0.43 8.55
C ALA A 37 2.05 -0.35 9.74
N MET A 38 0.84 -0.88 9.60
CA MET A 38 -0.15 -0.88 10.70
C MET A 38 0.37 -1.64 11.91
N VAL A 39 0.94 -2.84 11.74
CA VAL A 39 1.43 -3.61 12.89
C VAL A 39 2.67 -3.00 13.52
N VAL A 40 3.57 -2.41 12.72
CA VAL A 40 4.74 -1.69 13.25
C VAL A 40 4.30 -0.50 14.10
N LEU A 41 3.34 0.30 13.62
CA LEU A 41 2.84 1.45 14.36
C LEU A 41 2.05 1.06 15.62
N ASP A 42 1.29 -0.04 15.57
CA ASP A 42 0.56 -0.56 16.73
C ASP A 42 1.46 -0.98 17.89
N ALA A 43 2.68 -1.41 17.60
CA ALA A 43 3.68 -1.73 18.61
C ALA A 43 4.24 -0.48 19.33
N LYS A 44 3.86 0.73 18.88
CA LYS A 44 4.31 2.02 19.41
C LYS A 44 5.84 2.09 19.60
N PRO A 45 6.64 1.72 18.59
CA PRO A 45 8.09 1.78 18.69
C PRO A 45 8.56 3.24 18.75
N ASP A 46 9.82 3.42 19.14
CA ASP A 46 10.50 4.69 18.92
C ASP A 46 10.68 4.90 17.41
N MET A 47 10.11 6.00 16.90
CA MET A 47 10.12 6.33 15.47
C MET A 47 11.41 7.04 15.04
N ASP A 48 12.17 7.57 15.99
CA ASP A 48 13.47 8.21 15.77
C ASP A 48 14.64 7.23 15.90
N GLU A 49 14.38 6.01 16.39
CA GLU A 49 15.36 4.93 16.42
C GLU A 49 15.91 4.66 15.01
N GLU A 50 17.24 4.68 14.91
CA GLU A 50 17.96 4.34 13.71
C GLU A 50 17.99 2.83 13.47
N ILE A 51 17.53 2.40 12.30
CA ILE A 51 17.57 1.01 11.88
C ILE A 51 18.40 0.85 10.60
N SER A 52 19.32 -0.10 10.62
CA SER A 52 20.20 -0.39 9.48
C SER A 52 19.63 -1.52 8.61
N VAL A 53 19.79 -1.39 7.30
CA VAL A 53 19.57 -2.49 6.34
C VAL A 53 20.67 -3.54 6.52
N ASP A 54 20.27 -4.77 6.81
CA ASP A 54 21.14 -5.91 7.07
C ASP A 54 21.15 -6.90 5.88
N VAL A 55 22.09 -7.84 5.89
CA VAL A 55 22.11 -8.97 4.93
C VAL A 55 20.82 -9.78 4.96
N ALA A 56 20.15 -9.88 6.12
CA ALA A 56 18.88 -10.58 6.28
C ALA A 56 17.69 -9.87 5.60
N ASP A 57 17.84 -8.60 5.22
CA ASP A 57 16.78 -7.82 4.55
C ASP A 57 16.84 -7.98 3.02
N LEU A 58 17.86 -8.68 2.50
CA LEU A 58 18.01 -8.94 1.07
C LEU A 58 17.02 -9.99 0.60
N ASP A 59 16.43 -9.76 -0.57
CA ASP A 59 15.72 -10.79 -1.32
C ASP A 59 16.59 -11.29 -2.49
N SER A 60 16.43 -12.56 -2.86
CA SER A 60 17.13 -13.19 -3.97
C SER A 60 16.29 -13.29 -5.25
N LEU A 61 15.17 -12.55 -5.31
CA LEU A 61 14.20 -12.67 -6.40
C LEU A 61 14.65 -11.83 -7.59
N LYS A 62 14.55 -12.41 -8.78
CA LYS A 62 14.88 -11.67 -10.02
C LYS A 62 13.82 -10.60 -10.29
N GLY A 63 14.26 -9.40 -10.68
CA GLY A 63 13.37 -8.30 -11.06
C GLY A 63 12.76 -7.52 -9.90
N THR A 64 13.12 -7.85 -8.66
CA THR A 64 12.93 -6.96 -7.52
C THR A 64 14.07 -5.95 -7.47
N HIS A 65 13.80 -4.78 -6.91
CA HIS A 65 14.78 -3.73 -6.81
C HIS A 65 14.67 -3.05 -5.45
N SER A 66 15.81 -2.83 -4.83
CA SER A 66 15.96 -1.96 -3.69
C SER A 66 17.11 -1.01 -3.95
N ARG A 67 16.95 0.25 -3.52
CA ARG A 67 17.98 1.28 -3.65
C ARG A 67 18.79 1.47 -2.39
N LEU A 68 18.30 0.93 -1.28
CA LEU A 68 19.01 0.93 -0.01
C LEU A 68 20.09 -0.13 -0.05
N SER A 69 21.33 0.25 0.19
CA SER A 69 22.44 -0.72 0.26
C SER A 69 22.53 -1.29 1.68
N ILE A 70 23.17 -2.45 1.82
CA ILE A 70 23.50 -3.02 3.14
C ILE A 70 24.31 -1.97 3.94
N GLY A 71 23.98 -1.81 5.21
CA GLY A 71 24.57 -0.80 6.09
C GLY A 71 23.95 0.60 5.96
N THR A 72 22.98 0.81 5.06
CA THR A 72 22.22 2.07 5.06
C THR A 72 21.39 2.16 6.33
N THR A 73 21.58 3.22 7.10
CA THR A 73 20.87 3.48 8.36
C THR A 73 19.98 4.69 8.21
N PHE A 74 18.72 4.55 8.58
CA PHE A 74 17.76 5.66 8.67
C PHE A 74 16.87 5.48 9.90
N THR A 75 16.22 6.55 10.34
CA THR A 75 15.19 6.45 11.37
C THR A 75 14.08 5.51 10.93
N ARG A 76 13.42 4.87 11.90
CA ARG A 76 12.27 3.99 11.65
C ARG A 76 11.17 4.72 10.88
N SER A 77 10.94 5.99 11.19
CA SER A 77 10.06 6.92 10.46
C SER A 77 10.41 7.01 8.97
N GLU A 78 11.68 7.19 8.66
CA GLU A 78 12.17 7.31 7.28
C GLU A 78 12.06 5.98 6.53
N MET A 79 12.41 4.85 7.17
CA MET A 79 12.19 3.52 6.58
C MET A 79 10.71 3.25 6.30
N LEU A 80 9.82 3.61 7.22
CA LEU A 80 8.37 3.46 7.04
C LEU A 80 7.86 4.30 5.88
N LYS A 81 8.35 5.54 5.76
CA LYS A 81 8.05 6.42 4.63
C LYS A 81 8.45 5.80 3.31
N LEU A 82 9.72 5.36 3.18
CA LEU A 82 10.24 4.76 1.95
C LEU A 82 9.47 3.49 1.57
N ALA A 83 9.16 2.62 2.55
CA ALA A 83 8.38 1.40 2.35
C ALA A 83 6.97 1.70 1.80
N LEU A 84 6.31 2.77 2.28
CA LEU A 84 4.96 3.12 1.86
C LEU A 84 4.92 3.91 0.54
N MET A 85 5.68 5.00 0.42
CA MET A 85 5.61 5.88 -0.76
C MET A 85 6.20 5.19 -2.00
N SER A 86 7.36 4.57 -1.83
CA SER A 86 8.18 4.08 -2.95
C SER A 86 8.18 2.56 -3.07
N SER A 87 7.48 1.88 -2.15
CA SER A 87 7.43 0.43 -2.10
C SER A 87 8.78 -0.24 -1.83
N GLU A 88 9.67 0.45 -1.10
CA GLU A 88 11.02 -0.02 -0.80
C GLU A 88 10.99 -1.35 -0.01
N ASN A 89 11.58 -2.41 -0.57
CA ASN A 89 11.51 -3.76 -0.01
C ASN A 89 12.40 -3.93 1.22
N ARG A 90 13.65 -3.43 1.18
CA ARG A 90 14.60 -3.58 2.28
C ARG A 90 14.18 -2.75 3.47
N ALA A 91 13.58 -1.59 3.25
CA ALA A 91 12.97 -0.82 4.34
C ALA A 91 11.86 -1.62 5.05
N ALA A 92 10.95 -2.25 4.29
CA ALA A 92 9.88 -3.07 4.87
C ALA A 92 10.40 -4.33 5.59
N ALA A 93 11.43 -4.99 5.05
CA ALA A 93 12.08 -6.12 5.69
C ALA A 93 12.79 -5.70 6.99
N ALA A 94 13.55 -4.60 6.97
CA ALA A 94 14.23 -4.06 8.15
C ALA A 94 13.25 -3.66 9.25
N LEU A 95 12.11 -3.04 8.90
CA LEU A 95 11.05 -2.71 9.86
C LEU A 95 10.49 -3.95 10.56
N ALA A 96 10.25 -5.03 9.81
CA ALA A 96 9.75 -6.29 10.38
C ALA A 96 10.81 -7.02 11.19
N ARG A 97 12.08 -6.99 10.77
CA ARG A 97 13.20 -7.57 11.52
C ARG A 97 13.41 -6.86 12.86
N ASN A 98 13.23 -5.54 12.89
CA ASN A 98 13.31 -4.71 14.10
C ASN A 98 11.94 -4.53 14.80
N TYR A 99 10.98 -5.41 14.53
CA TYR A 99 9.74 -5.51 15.31
C TYR A 99 10.02 -6.28 16.61
N PRO A 100 9.32 -6.00 17.74
CA PRO A 100 9.47 -6.81 18.96
C PRO A 100 9.22 -8.31 18.70
N GLY A 101 10.26 -9.14 18.89
CA GLY A 101 10.21 -10.57 18.56
C GLY A 101 10.59 -10.92 17.10
N GLY A 102 11.06 -9.94 16.33
CA GLY A 102 11.58 -10.09 14.97
C GLY A 102 10.54 -10.36 13.90
N THR A 103 11.00 -10.70 12.70
CA THR A 103 10.15 -10.87 11.50
C THR A 103 9.03 -11.89 11.70
N ARG A 104 9.30 -12.99 12.42
CA ARG A 104 8.28 -14.01 12.70
C ARG A 104 7.15 -13.44 13.55
N ALA A 105 7.47 -12.64 14.58
CA ALA A 105 6.46 -11.98 15.40
C ALA A 105 5.70 -10.90 14.60
N ALA A 106 6.39 -10.15 13.73
CA ALA A 106 5.75 -9.19 12.84
C ALA A 106 4.70 -9.86 11.93
N VAL A 107 5.06 -10.97 11.25
CA VAL A 107 4.13 -11.72 10.39
C VAL A 107 2.97 -12.33 11.20
N ALA A 108 3.23 -12.81 12.42
CA ALA A 108 2.17 -13.27 13.31
C ALA A 108 1.20 -12.12 13.67
N ALA A 109 1.73 -10.93 13.98
CA ALA A 109 0.94 -9.73 14.24
C ALA A 109 0.13 -9.28 13.01
N MET A 110 0.68 -9.39 11.80
CA MET A 110 -0.03 -9.09 10.54
C MET A 110 -1.26 -9.97 10.38
N ASN A 111 -1.12 -11.28 10.60
CA ASN A 111 -2.25 -12.20 10.51
C ASN A 111 -3.24 -12.03 11.68
N ALA A 112 -2.77 -11.67 12.88
CA ALA A 112 -3.65 -11.36 14.01
C ALA A 112 -4.49 -10.11 13.74
N LYS A 113 -3.88 -9.05 13.20
CA LYS A 113 -4.59 -7.84 12.78
C LYS A 113 -5.55 -8.12 11.64
N ALA A 114 -5.19 -8.94 10.66
CA ALA A 114 -6.11 -9.36 9.59
C ALA A 114 -7.39 -9.98 10.19
N ARG A 115 -7.26 -10.92 11.14
CA ARG A 115 -8.42 -11.49 11.85
C ARG A 115 -9.22 -10.46 12.64
N GLN A 116 -8.54 -9.54 13.34
CA GLN A 116 -9.20 -8.46 14.09
C GLN A 116 -10.04 -7.55 13.18
N LEU A 117 -9.57 -7.30 11.97
CA LEU A 117 -10.30 -6.52 10.95
C LEU A 117 -11.37 -7.35 10.24
N GLY A 118 -11.51 -8.64 10.56
CA GLY A 118 -12.45 -9.55 9.90
C GLY A 118 -12.02 -9.94 8.47
N MET A 119 -10.72 -9.88 8.16
CA MET A 119 -10.16 -10.25 6.86
C MET A 119 -9.94 -11.78 6.78
N THR A 120 -11.03 -12.54 6.64
CA THR A 120 -11.02 -14.01 6.79
C THR A 120 -10.34 -14.75 5.64
N GLU A 121 -10.23 -14.12 4.47
CA GLU A 121 -9.62 -14.70 3.25
C GLU A 121 -8.21 -14.15 3.00
N THR A 122 -7.59 -13.58 4.04
CA THR A 122 -6.27 -12.93 3.95
C THR A 122 -5.22 -13.68 4.73
N ILE A 123 -4.07 -13.93 4.08
CA ILE A 123 -2.91 -14.57 4.69
C ILE A 123 -1.66 -13.78 4.32
N PHE A 124 -0.84 -13.47 5.33
CA PHE A 124 0.49 -12.90 5.17
C PHE A 124 1.56 -13.94 5.54
N ARG A 125 2.53 -14.14 4.64
CA ARG A 125 3.73 -14.97 4.83
C ARG A 125 4.99 -14.14 4.97
N ASP A 126 5.04 -12.96 4.38
CA ASP A 126 6.18 -12.05 4.45
C ASP A 126 5.74 -10.57 4.61
N PRO A 127 6.61 -9.66 5.13
CA PRO A 127 6.26 -8.27 5.40
C PRO A 127 6.36 -7.33 4.18
N THR A 128 6.90 -7.80 3.07
CA THR A 128 7.19 -7.02 1.87
C THR A 128 6.17 -7.28 0.76
N GLY A 129 5.57 -8.47 0.72
CA GLY A 129 4.69 -8.90 -0.37
C GLY A 129 5.46 -9.34 -1.61
N LEU A 130 6.62 -9.97 -1.39
CA LEU A 130 7.45 -10.56 -2.44
C LEU A 130 7.08 -12.02 -2.70
N THR A 131 6.52 -12.72 -1.72
CA THR A 131 5.89 -14.03 -1.96
C THR A 131 4.51 -13.85 -2.60
N SER A 132 4.17 -14.75 -3.53
CA SER A 132 2.82 -14.86 -4.07
C SER A 132 1.83 -15.47 -3.06
N GLU A 133 2.32 -16.02 -1.97
CA GLU A 133 1.49 -16.57 -0.89
C GLU A 133 0.91 -15.49 0.03
N ASN A 134 1.33 -14.22 -0.12
CA ASN A 134 0.63 -13.09 0.46
C ASN A 134 -0.62 -12.82 -0.36
N VAL A 135 -1.76 -13.32 0.13
CA VAL A 135 -3.03 -13.31 -0.59
C VAL A 135 -4.11 -12.56 0.20
N SER A 136 -5.09 -12.02 -0.51
CA SER A 136 -6.29 -11.40 0.05
C SER A 136 -7.39 -11.37 -1.01
N THR A 137 -8.54 -10.79 -0.66
CA THR A 137 -9.66 -10.51 -1.55
C THR A 137 -9.90 -9.01 -1.63
N ALA A 138 -10.64 -8.54 -2.64
CA ALA A 138 -10.97 -7.13 -2.71
C ALA A 138 -11.83 -6.67 -1.51
N ARG A 139 -12.70 -7.56 -1.01
CA ARG A 139 -13.54 -7.30 0.17
C ARG A 139 -12.72 -7.12 1.44
N ASP A 140 -11.68 -7.94 1.63
CA ASP A 140 -10.79 -7.81 2.77
C ASP A 140 -9.91 -6.57 2.67
N LEU A 141 -9.41 -6.25 1.47
CA LEU A 141 -8.60 -5.06 1.27
C LEU A 141 -9.36 -3.75 1.53
N VAL A 142 -10.69 -3.71 1.33
CA VAL A 142 -11.51 -2.56 1.78
C VAL A 142 -11.38 -2.33 3.28
N LYS A 143 -11.46 -3.41 4.08
CA LYS A 143 -11.34 -3.34 5.54
C LYS A 143 -9.95 -2.84 5.95
N MET A 144 -8.90 -3.37 5.32
CA MET A 144 -7.52 -2.93 5.58
C MET A 144 -7.31 -1.46 5.25
N VAL A 145 -7.77 -0.99 4.08
CA VAL A 145 -7.63 0.41 3.67
C VAL A 145 -8.44 1.33 4.59
N GLY A 146 -9.68 0.95 4.91
CA GLY A 146 -10.55 1.68 5.83
C GLY A 146 -9.97 1.78 7.25
N ALA A 147 -9.21 0.79 7.69
CA ALA A 147 -8.48 0.84 8.96
C ALA A 147 -7.19 1.67 8.86
N ALA A 148 -6.43 1.53 7.77
CA ALA A 148 -5.16 2.22 7.54
C ALA A 148 -5.32 3.75 7.51
N ARG A 149 -6.47 4.27 7.09
CA ARG A 149 -6.75 5.73 7.06
C ARG A 149 -6.71 6.38 8.44
N ASN A 150 -6.90 5.60 9.52
CA ASN A 150 -6.88 6.12 10.89
C ASN A 150 -5.45 6.33 11.42
N TYR A 151 -4.43 5.99 10.64
CA TYR A 151 -3.02 6.18 10.99
C TYR A 151 -2.46 7.42 10.27
N ALA A 152 -2.25 8.51 11.01
CA ALA A 152 -1.75 9.77 10.44
C ALA A 152 -0.44 9.60 9.66
N LEU A 153 0.50 8.78 10.15
CA LEU A 153 1.75 8.50 9.46
C LEU A 153 1.54 7.69 8.17
N ILE A 154 0.59 6.74 8.14
CA ILE A 154 0.27 6.01 6.90
C ILE A 154 -0.31 6.98 5.87
N HIS A 155 -1.24 7.84 6.27
CA HIS A 155 -1.77 8.90 5.41
C HIS A 155 -0.64 9.74 4.82
N GLN A 156 0.18 10.36 5.67
CA GLN A 156 1.28 11.24 5.26
C GLN A 156 2.28 10.53 4.34
N TYR A 157 2.70 9.32 4.67
CA TYR A 157 3.76 8.63 3.93
C TYR A 157 3.25 8.05 2.61
N THR A 158 2.05 7.48 2.58
CA THR A 158 1.49 6.95 1.32
C THR A 158 1.15 8.04 0.32
N THR A 159 0.96 9.29 0.77
CA THR A 159 0.65 10.47 -0.04
C THR A 159 1.87 11.37 -0.29
N THR A 160 3.07 10.98 0.18
CA THR A 160 4.30 11.71 -0.14
C THR A 160 4.65 11.53 -1.62
N ALA A 161 4.63 12.61 -2.40
CA ALA A 161 4.83 12.59 -3.85
C ALA A 161 6.27 12.24 -4.28
N THR A 162 7.25 12.87 -3.63
CA THR A 162 8.69 12.70 -3.85
C THR A 162 9.42 12.92 -2.55
N HIS A 163 10.55 12.24 -2.37
CA HIS A 163 11.38 12.37 -1.19
C HIS A 163 12.83 12.05 -1.53
N SER A 164 13.79 12.77 -0.98
CA SER A 164 15.21 12.49 -1.14
C SER A 164 15.80 12.17 0.22
N VAL A 165 16.71 11.19 0.24
CA VAL A 165 17.52 10.85 1.42
C VAL A 165 18.98 10.74 1.02
N GLU A 166 19.87 11.00 1.96
CA GLU A 166 21.30 10.79 1.77
C GLU A 166 21.63 9.33 2.06
N GLY A 167 22.01 8.57 1.03
CA GLY A 167 22.50 7.21 1.18
C GLY A 167 23.96 7.16 1.62
N MET A 168 24.56 5.97 1.58
CA MET A 168 25.97 5.81 1.95
C MET A 168 26.91 6.68 1.10
N ARG A 169 27.96 7.21 1.73
CA ARG A 169 29.00 8.05 1.12
C ARG A 169 28.47 9.34 0.47
N GLY A 170 27.42 9.93 1.04
CA GLY A 170 26.88 11.21 0.57
C GLY A 170 26.09 11.13 -0.74
N ARG A 171 25.72 9.92 -1.19
CA ARG A 171 24.96 9.76 -2.44
C ARG A 171 23.49 10.08 -2.20
N GLU A 172 22.97 11.10 -2.89
CA GLU A 172 21.53 11.38 -2.87
C GLU A 172 20.72 10.23 -3.52
N LEU A 173 19.69 9.77 -2.81
CA LEU A 173 18.70 8.80 -3.27
C LEU A 173 17.33 9.48 -3.39
N ARG A 174 16.96 9.90 -4.60
CA ARG A 174 15.65 10.52 -4.88
C ARG A 174 14.53 9.51 -5.16
N TYR A 175 13.55 9.37 -4.29
CA TYR A 175 12.38 8.50 -4.43
C TYR A 175 11.15 9.22 -4.99
N ASN A 176 10.34 8.48 -5.73
CA ASN A 176 9.05 8.92 -6.26
C ASN A 176 7.96 7.99 -5.76
N ASN A 177 6.75 8.54 -5.53
CA ASN A 177 5.61 7.72 -5.20
C ASN A 177 5.29 6.73 -6.33
N THR A 178 5.06 5.47 -5.98
CA THR A 178 4.69 4.42 -6.94
C THR A 178 3.28 4.59 -7.52
N ASN A 179 2.44 5.37 -6.84
CA ASN A 179 1.15 5.84 -7.36
C ASN A 179 1.30 7.23 -7.99
N PRO A 180 1.31 7.36 -9.32
CA PRO A 180 1.42 8.66 -9.98
C PRO A 180 0.22 9.59 -9.72
N LEU A 181 -0.93 9.05 -9.28
CA LEU A 181 -2.11 9.86 -8.95
C LEU A 181 -1.89 10.76 -7.73
N VAL A 182 -0.95 10.41 -6.85
CA VAL A 182 -0.57 11.25 -5.69
C VAL A 182 -0.02 12.62 -6.13
N LYS A 183 0.56 12.72 -7.33
CA LYS A 183 1.06 13.99 -7.88
C LYS A 183 0.00 14.78 -8.65
N ASN A 184 -1.19 14.22 -8.82
CA ASN A 184 -2.25 14.84 -9.61
C ASN A 184 -3.17 15.63 -8.67
N ALA A 185 -3.15 16.96 -8.79
CA ALA A 185 -3.93 17.87 -7.94
C ALA A 185 -5.45 17.65 -8.00
N SER A 186 -5.97 16.95 -9.02
CA SER A 186 -7.38 16.60 -9.07
C SER A 186 -7.76 15.44 -8.13
N TRP A 187 -6.80 14.73 -7.55
CA TRP A 187 -7.05 13.61 -6.65
C TRP A 187 -6.81 14.03 -5.19
N ASP A 188 -7.84 13.92 -4.35
CA ASP A 188 -7.70 13.99 -2.90
C ASP A 188 -7.55 12.57 -2.34
N ILE A 189 -6.31 12.12 -2.11
CA ILE A 189 -5.99 10.75 -1.68
C ILE A 189 -5.65 10.76 -0.20
N GLY A 190 -6.39 9.95 0.58
CA GLY A 190 -6.08 9.73 2.00
C GLY A 190 -5.11 8.58 2.23
N VAL A 191 -5.21 7.48 1.47
CA VAL A 191 -4.28 6.35 1.57
C VAL A 191 -4.06 5.79 0.19
N SER A 192 -2.84 5.39 -0.16
CA SER A 192 -2.66 4.55 -1.35
C SER A 192 -1.50 3.58 -1.25
N LYS A 193 -1.64 2.43 -1.91
CA LYS A 193 -0.51 1.53 -2.12
C LYS A 193 -0.64 0.84 -3.45
N THR A 194 0.50 0.64 -4.09
CA THR A 194 0.61 -0.14 -5.33
C THR A 194 1.39 -1.43 -5.08
N GLY A 195 1.17 -2.43 -5.91
CA GLY A 195 1.89 -3.70 -5.86
C GLY A 195 2.10 -4.29 -7.25
N PHE A 196 3.22 -4.99 -7.43
CA PHE A 196 3.49 -5.81 -8.61
C PHE A 196 4.46 -6.93 -8.26
N ILE A 197 4.04 -8.15 -8.57
CA ILE A 197 4.87 -9.32 -8.87
C ILE A 197 4.21 -10.00 -10.08
N ASN A 198 4.88 -10.93 -10.74
CA ASN A 198 4.34 -11.55 -11.95
C ASN A 198 3.00 -12.27 -11.67
N GLU A 199 2.92 -12.92 -10.51
CA GLU A 199 1.78 -13.71 -10.04
C GLU A 199 0.58 -12.87 -9.60
N ALA A 200 0.81 -11.62 -9.16
CA ALA A 200 -0.23 -10.70 -8.69
C ALA A 200 -0.79 -9.79 -9.79
N GLY A 201 -0.10 -9.73 -10.94
CA GLY A 201 -0.27 -8.62 -11.88
C GLY A 201 -0.02 -7.27 -11.19
N ARG A 202 -0.58 -6.18 -11.74
CA ARG A 202 -0.47 -4.85 -11.12
C ARG A 202 -1.67 -4.55 -10.24
N CYS A 203 -1.40 -4.29 -8.96
CA CYS A 203 -2.38 -3.98 -7.93
C CYS A 203 -2.34 -2.49 -7.53
N LEU A 204 -3.51 -1.94 -7.17
CA LEU A 204 -3.68 -0.64 -6.53
C LEU A 204 -4.79 -0.77 -5.48
N VAL A 205 -4.51 -0.28 -4.27
CA VAL A 205 -5.55 0.09 -3.33
C VAL A 205 -5.43 1.58 -3.02
N MET A 206 -6.56 2.26 -2.88
CA MET A 206 -6.58 3.69 -2.66
C MET A 206 -7.85 4.10 -1.92
N GLN A 207 -7.72 4.95 -0.91
CA GLN A 207 -8.82 5.72 -0.35
C GLN A 207 -8.67 7.15 -0.85
N ALA A 208 -9.76 7.71 -1.38
CA ALA A 208 -9.78 9.07 -1.92
C ALA A 208 -11.14 9.70 -1.75
N LYS A 209 -11.20 11.04 -1.73
CA LYS A 209 -12.46 11.77 -1.87
C LYS A 209 -12.70 12.10 -3.34
N ILE A 210 -13.92 11.82 -3.79
CA ILE A 210 -14.40 12.16 -5.14
C ILE A 210 -15.72 12.92 -4.96
N LEU A 211 -15.74 14.21 -5.28
CA LEU A 211 -16.88 15.12 -4.98
C LEU A 211 -17.30 15.05 -3.50
N GLU A 212 -16.35 15.25 -2.58
CA GLU A 212 -16.53 15.10 -1.12
C GLU A 212 -16.97 13.71 -0.62
N ARG A 213 -17.18 12.74 -1.51
CA ARG A 213 -17.53 11.37 -1.16
C ARG A 213 -16.27 10.55 -0.88
N PRO A 214 -16.06 10.01 0.33
CA PRO A 214 -14.95 9.12 0.63
C PRO A 214 -15.19 7.73 0.02
N VAL A 215 -14.27 7.33 -0.86
CA VAL A 215 -14.36 6.08 -1.63
C VAL A 215 -13.08 5.28 -1.48
N ILE A 216 -13.23 3.98 -1.27
CA ILE A 216 -12.13 3.00 -1.33
C ILE A 216 -12.18 2.29 -2.69
N ILE A 217 -11.05 2.31 -3.39
CA ILE A 217 -10.84 1.72 -4.71
C ILE A 217 -9.83 0.57 -4.54
N VAL A 218 -10.26 -0.64 -4.85
CA VAL A 218 -9.41 -1.83 -4.91
C VAL A 218 -9.40 -2.35 -6.34
N LEU A 219 -8.20 -2.49 -6.91
CA LEU A 219 -7.94 -2.98 -8.26
C LEU A 219 -6.80 -3.99 -8.21
N LEU A 220 -7.07 -5.27 -8.45
CA LEU A 220 -6.07 -6.34 -8.45
C LEU A 220 -5.98 -7.01 -9.83
N ASP A 221 -4.82 -7.62 -10.08
CA ASP A 221 -4.52 -8.34 -11.32
C ASP A 221 -4.87 -7.51 -12.58
N SER A 222 -4.23 -6.35 -12.71
CA SER A 222 -4.32 -5.57 -13.94
C SER A 222 -3.13 -5.85 -14.87
N VAL A 223 -3.44 -6.13 -16.14
CA VAL A 223 -2.45 -6.35 -17.20
C VAL A 223 -2.06 -5.00 -17.82
N GLY A 224 -0.76 -4.73 -17.94
CA GLY A 224 -0.22 -3.49 -18.54
C GLY A 224 0.11 -2.38 -17.53
N LYS A 225 1.16 -1.60 -17.82
CA LYS A 225 1.82 -0.70 -16.83
C LYS A 225 0.91 0.38 -16.25
N ARG A 226 -0.04 0.87 -17.03
CA ARG A 226 -0.91 2.01 -16.68
C ARG A 226 -2.36 1.60 -16.41
N THR A 227 -2.69 0.33 -16.51
CA THR A 227 -4.09 -0.13 -16.56
C THR A 227 -4.86 0.19 -15.29
N ARG A 228 -4.32 -0.14 -14.11
CA ARG A 228 -4.91 0.27 -12.81
C ARG A 228 -5.07 1.79 -12.65
N ILE A 229 -4.19 2.59 -13.26
CA ILE A 229 -4.28 4.07 -13.21
C ILE A 229 -5.42 4.56 -14.11
N GLY A 230 -5.52 4.00 -15.32
CA GLY A 230 -6.63 4.26 -16.22
C GLY A 230 -7.97 3.81 -15.64
N ASP A 231 -8.02 2.66 -14.96
CA ASP A 231 -9.20 2.18 -14.25
C ASP A 231 -9.60 3.14 -13.12
N ALA A 232 -8.65 3.59 -12.29
CA ALA A 232 -8.94 4.57 -11.24
C ALA A 232 -9.51 5.89 -11.80
N ASN A 233 -8.93 6.42 -12.89
CA ASN A 233 -9.46 7.62 -13.54
C ASN A 233 -10.86 7.40 -14.14
N ARG A 234 -11.14 6.23 -14.73
CA ARG A 234 -12.49 5.88 -15.22
C ARG A 234 -13.50 5.79 -14.08
N VAL A 235 -13.12 5.21 -12.93
CA VAL A 235 -13.97 5.16 -11.74
C VAL A 235 -14.31 6.57 -11.27
N LYS A 236 -13.32 7.46 -11.18
CA LYS A 236 -13.54 8.86 -10.82
C LYS A 236 -14.50 9.55 -11.78
N GLN A 237 -14.25 9.48 -13.08
CA GLN A 237 -15.14 10.06 -14.11
C GLN A 237 -16.56 9.51 -14.04
N TRP A 238 -16.72 8.20 -13.78
CA TRP A 238 -18.02 7.57 -13.64
C TRP A 238 -18.80 8.09 -12.43
N ILE A 239 -18.13 8.23 -11.27
CA ILE A 239 -18.74 8.79 -10.05
C ILE A 239 -19.13 10.26 -10.28
N GLU A 240 -18.26 11.04 -10.91
CA GLU A 240 -18.52 12.45 -11.21
C GLU A 240 -19.70 12.63 -12.16
N ALA A 241 -19.79 11.80 -13.21
CA ALA A 241 -20.89 11.85 -14.17
C ALA A 241 -22.24 11.42 -13.57
N ALA A 242 -22.24 10.56 -12.56
CA ALA A 242 -23.45 10.14 -11.85
C ALA A 242 -24.02 11.24 -10.94
N ASN A 243 -23.23 12.26 -10.57
CA ASN A 243 -23.62 13.40 -9.72
C ASN A 243 -23.36 14.76 -10.41
N PRO A 244 -24.06 15.09 -11.51
CA PRO A 244 -23.77 16.28 -12.32
C PRO A 244 -24.06 17.62 -11.61
N MET A 245 -24.76 17.61 -10.47
CA MET A 245 -25.04 18.81 -9.65
C MET A 245 -23.85 19.20 -8.76
N GLU A 246 -23.02 18.25 -8.34
CA GLU A 246 -21.81 18.50 -7.52
C GLU A 246 -20.59 18.81 -8.39
N SER A 247 -20.53 18.28 -9.61
CA SER A 247 -19.41 18.49 -10.54
C SER A 247 -19.31 19.91 -11.11
N ARG A 248 -20.33 20.76 -10.93
CA ARG A 248 -20.38 22.15 -11.44
C ARG A 248 -19.90 23.22 -10.44
N ARG A 249 -19.36 22.82 -9.28
CA ARG A 249 -18.89 23.73 -8.23
C ARG A 249 -17.40 24.04 -8.26
N PHE A 250 -16.70 23.70 -9.35
CA PHE A 250 -15.29 24.06 -9.60
C PHE A 250 -15.14 24.74 -10.95
#